data_AF-A0A373NF35-F1
#
_entry.id   AF-A0A373NF35-F1
#
_cell.length_a   1.000
_cell.length_b   1.000
_cell.length_c   1.000
_cell.angle_alpha   90.00
_cell.angle_beta   90.00
_cell.angle_gamma   90.00
#
_symmetry.space_group_name_H-M   'P 1'
#
loop_
_entity.id
_entity.type
_entity.pdbx_description
1 polymer ?
#
loop_
_entity_poly.entity_id
_entity_poly.type
_entity_poly.pdbx_seq_one_letter_code
_entity_poly.pdbx_strand_id
1 'polypeptide(L)'
;MAEQLRASLKNFITSGDPNGKKLLSGSTRWQRWTPDSPALLVLDADADHAITRCAAQTETKEPLLAAMEADSTLSPALKQAVIKNVLKGRFFD
;
A
#
# COMPACT_ATOMS: atom_id res chain seq x y z
N MET A 1 -0.58 -11.17 -9.23
CA MET A 1 0.04 -10.19 -8.31
C MET A 1 1.54 -10.02 -8.55
N ALA A 2 2.37 -11.06 -8.41
CA ALA A 2 3.83 -10.92 -8.49
C ALA A 2 4.33 -10.43 -9.85
N GLU A 3 3.64 -10.78 -10.94
CA GLU A 3 3.96 -10.29 -12.29
C GLU A 3 3.74 -8.78 -12.41
N GLN A 4 2.60 -8.28 -11.92
CA GLN A 4 2.28 -6.84 -11.92
C GLN A 4 3.33 -6.05 -11.13
N LEU A 5 3.72 -6.52 -9.94
CA LEU A 5 4.77 -5.86 -9.15
C LEU A 5 6.10 -5.81 -9.91
N ARG A 6 6.57 -6.94 -10.43
CA ARG A 6 7.85 -7.02 -11.14
C ARG A 6 7.85 -6.15 -12.38
N ALA A 7 6.74 -6.10 -13.11
CA ALA A 7 6.60 -5.27 -14.29
C ALA A 7 6.61 -3.78 -13.95
N SER A 8 5.87 -3.35 -12.91
CA SER A 8 5.86 -1.96 -12.45
C SER A 8 7.25 -1.51 -11.98
N LEU A 9 7.97 -2.36 -11.23
CA LEU A 9 9.35 -2.10 -10.81
C LEU A 9 10.29 -2.00 -12.01
N LYS A 10 10.20 -2.93 -12.96
CA LYS A 10 11.00 -2.89 -14.19
C LYS A 10 10.77 -1.58 -14.93
N ASN A 11 9.51 -1.19 -15.16
CA ASN A 11 9.17 0.03 -15.87
C ASN A 11 9.75 1.26 -15.15
N PHE A 12 9.53 1.35 -13.83
CA PHE A 12 10.05 2.46 -13.02
C PHE A 12 11.57 2.57 -13.10
N ILE A 13 12.30 1.46 -12.98
CA ILE A 13 13.77 1.45 -13.07
C ILE A 13 14.24 1.90 -14.46
N THR A 14 13.51 1.54 -15.52
CA THR A 14 13.90 1.86 -16.90
C THR A 14 13.54 3.27 -17.36
N SER A 15 12.44 3.86 -16.87
CA SER A 15 11.91 5.12 -17.43
C SER A 15 11.44 6.14 -16.38
N GLY A 16 11.44 5.78 -15.10
CA GLY A 16 10.84 6.57 -14.03
C GLY A 16 9.31 6.54 -13.98
N ASP A 17 8.64 5.85 -14.90
CA ASP A 17 7.17 5.67 -14.90
C ASP A 17 6.81 4.20 -14.68
N PRO A 18 6.15 3.84 -13.56
CA PRO A 18 5.80 2.45 -13.28
C PRO A 18 4.71 1.88 -14.20
N ASN A 19 3.91 2.72 -14.87
CA ASN A 19 2.68 2.28 -15.51
C ASN A 19 2.87 1.43 -16.78
N GLY A 20 3.96 1.69 -17.52
CA GLY A 20 4.20 1.07 -18.83
C GLY A 20 3.05 1.30 -19.83
N LYS A 21 3.17 0.75 -21.04
CA LYS A 21 2.17 0.99 -22.10
C LYS A 21 0.88 0.15 -21.99
N LYS A 22 0.85 -0.90 -21.15
CA LYS A 22 -0.25 -1.90 -21.15
C LYS A 22 -0.62 -2.53 -19.80
N LEU A 23 0.17 -2.35 -18.73
CA LEU A 23 0.02 -3.12 -17.49
C LEU A 23 -0.82 -2.42 -16.41
N LEU A 24 -0.65 -1.10 -16.26
CA LEU A 24 -1.44 -0.29 -15.34
C LEU A 24 -2.27 0.73 -16.15
N SER A 25 -3.44 0.30 -16.61
CA SER A 25 -4.37 1.13 -17.40
C SER A 25 -5.74 1.23 -16.74
N GLY A 26 -6.50 2.28 -17.05
CA GLY A 26 -7.81 2.52 -16.45
C GLY A 26 -7.73 2.64 -14.92
N SER A 27 -8.57 1.90 -14.20
CA SER A 27 -8.65 1.87 -12.72
C SER A 27 -7.40 1.32 -12.03
N THR A 28 -6.49 0.69 -12.78
CA THR A 28 -5.22 0.14 -12.27
C THR A 28 -4.04 1.08 -12.48
N ARG A 29 -4.22 2.18 -13.22
CA ARG A 29 -3.16 3.16 -13.47
C ARG A 29 -2.71 3.80 -12.15
N TRP A 30 -1.45 3.62 -11.79
CA TRP A 30 -0.87 4.24 -10.62
C TRP A 30 -0.64 5.73 -10.89
N GLN A 31 -1.50 6.55 -10.29
CA GLN A 31 -1.40 8.00 -10.37
C GLN A 31 -0.18 8.49 -9.57
N ARG A 32 0.37 9.63 -9.98
CA ARG A 32 1.48 10.25 -9.28
C ARG A 32 0.99 10.71 -7.90
N TRP A 33 1.72 10.35 -6.86
CA TRP A 33 1.46 10.83 -5.51
C TRP A 33 1.71 12.33 -5.41
N THR A 34 0.77 13.07 -4.82
CA THR A 34 0.95 14.44 -4.34
C THR A 34 0.37 14.57 -2.92
N PRO A 35 0.76 15.60 -2.14
CA PRO A 35 0.16 15.84 -0.83
C PRO A 35 -1.37 15.97 -0.88
N ASP A 36 -1.90 16.63 -1.92
CA ASP A 36 -3.35 16.81 -2.12
C ASP A 36 -4.05 15.57 -2.72
N SER A 37 -3.28 14.65 -3.30
CA SER A 37 -3.79 13.45 -3.97
C SER A 37 -2.85 12.26 -3.72
N PRO A 38 -2.89 11.68 -2.51
CA PRO A 38 -2.00 10.60 -2.14
C PRO A 38 -2.45 9.30 -2.80
N ALA A 39 -1.82 8.94 -3.92
CA ALA A 39 -2.15 7.77 -4.73
C ALA A 39 -1.31 6.54 -4.36
N LEU A 40 -1.96 5.52 -3.81
CA LEU A 40 -1.37 4.23 -3.45
C LEU A 40 -1.66 3.19 -4.54
N LEU A 41 -0.63 2.44 -4.94
CA LEU A 41 -0.82 1.19 -5.68
C LEU A 41 -1.09 0.07 -4.69
N VAL A 42 -2.30 -0.48 -4.74
CA VAL A 42 -2.71 -1.62 -3.91
C VAL A 42 -2.55 -2.90 -4.73
N LEU A 43 -1.70 -3.79 -4.23
CA LEU A 43 -1.51 -5.14 -4.74
C LEU A 43 -1.98 -6.10 -3.66
N ASP A 44 -3.09 -6.77 -3.89
CA ASP A 44 -3.72 -7.64 -2.91
C ASP A 44 -4.17 -8.95 -3.57
N ALA A 45 -4.41 -9.97 -2.77
CA ALA A 45 -4.96 -11.24 -3.24
C ALA A 45 -5.62 -12.02 -2.11
N ASP A 46 -6.73 -12.66 -2.42
CA ASP A 46 -7.33 -13.71 -1.60
C ASP A 46 -7.11 -15.09 -2.26
N ALA A 47 -7.80 -16.12 -1.76
CA ALA A 47 -7.68 -17.48 -2.27
C ALA A 47 -8.14 -17.64 -3.74
N ASP A 48 -9.03 -16.75 -4.20
CA ASP A 48 -9.75 -16.89 -5.45
C ASP A 48 -9.32 -15.81 -6.47
N HIS A 49 -8.92 -14.62 -6.01
CA HIS A 49 -8.68 -13.46 -6.86
C HIS A 49 -7.46 -12.64 -6.45
N ALA A 50 -6.76 -12.08 -7.45
CA ALA A 50 -5.76 -11.04 -7.25
C ALA A 50 -6.31 -9.69 -7.69
N ILE A 51 -6.10 -8.67 -6.86
CA ILE A 51 -6.55 -7.30 -7.10
C ILE A 51 -5.35 -6.40 -7.33
N THR A 52 -5.47 -5.49 -8.29
CA THR A 52 -4.52 -4.40 -8.53
C THR A 52 -5.34 -3.14 -8.75
N ARG A 53 -5.14 -2.11 -7.94
CA ARG A 53 -5.89 -0.84 -8.07
C ARG A 53 -5.07 0.34 -7.58
N CYS A 54 -5.40 1.53 -8.09
CA CYS A 54 -4.95 2.79 -7.50
C CYS A 54 -6.00 3.29 -6.52
N ALA A 55 -5.60 3.60 -5.28
CA ALA A 55 -6.50 4.07 -4.23
C ALA A 55 -5.94 5.30 -3.53
N ALA A 56 -6.81 6.14 -2.97
CA ALA A 56 -6.38 7.22 -2.10
C ALA A 56 -5.85 6.67 -0.76
N GLN A 57 -4.79 7.27 -0.23
CA GLN A 57 -4.41 7.04 1.16
C GLN A 57 -5.43 7.71 2.08
N THR A 58 -6.19 6.91 2.81
CA THR A 58 -7.20 7.40 3.77
C THR A 58 -6.80 7.14 5.22
N GLU A 59 -5.83 6.26 5.46
CA GLU A 59 -5.35 5.90 6.79
C GLU A 59 -4.13 6.74 7.18
N THR A 60 -4.23 7.41 8.32
CA THR A 60 -3.12 8.12 8.97
C THR A 60 -2.66 7.39 10.23
N LYS A 61 -1.51 7.79 10.77
CA LYS A 61 -0.83 7.12 11.89
C LYS A 61 -1.68 7.13 13.15
N GLU A 62 -2.24 8.29 13.50
CA GLU A 62 -2.93 8.49 14.78
C GLU A 62 -4.25 7.70 14.86
N PRO A 63 -5.16 7.76 13.86
CA PRO A 63 -6.37 6.95 13.87
C PRO A 63 -6.07 5.44 13.85
N LEU A 64 -5.02 5.02 13.14
CA LEU A 64 -4.61 3.62 13.12
C LEU A 64 -4.15 3.16 14.52
N LEU A 65 -3.26 3.92 15.17
CA LEU A 65 -2.78 3.59 16.51
C LEU A 65 -3.91 3.60 17.54
N ALA A 66 -4.87 4.52 17.43
CA ALA A 66 -6.05 4.55 18.28
C ALA A 66 -6.95 3.31 18.09
N ALA A 67 -7.17 2.88 16.83
CA ALA A 67 -7.90 1.65 16.54
C ALA A 67 -7.18 0.41 17.07
N MET A 68 -5.86 0.36 16.96
CA MET A 68 -5.05 -0.71 17.55
C MET A 68 -5.15 -0.73 19.07
N GLU A 69 -5.17 0.43 19.73
CA GLU A 69 -5.31 0.50 21.19
C GLU A 69 -6.70 0.00 21.65
N ALA A 70 -7.75 0.40 20.93
CA ALA A 70 -9.14 0.00 21.22
C ALA A 70 -9.42 -1.50 20.99
N ASP A 71 -8.62 -2.19 20.18
CA ASP A 71 -8.77 -3.63 19.91
C ASP A 71 -8.45 -4.49 21.15
N SER A 72 -9.46 -5.14 21.74
CA SER A 72 -9.27 -6.01 22.90
C SER A 72 -8.93 -7.47 22.56
N THR A 73 -8.87 -7.83 21.27
CA THR A 73 -8.64 -9.20 20.81
C THR A 73 -7.16 -9.60 20.80
N LEU A 74 -6.25 -8.61 20.77
CA LEU A 74 -4.81 -8.81 20.73
C LEU A 74 -4.15 -8.41 22.06
N SER A 75 -3.12 -9.16 22.47
CA SER A 75 -2.36 -8.83 23.67
C SER A 75 -1.54 -7.54 23.49
N PRO A 76 -1.27 -6.78 24.57
CA PRO A 76 -0.44 -5.58 24.49
C PRO A 76 0.96 -5.84 23.90
N ALA A 77 1.56 -6.99 24.23
CA ALA A 77 2.86 -7.40 23.71
C ALA A 77 2.83 -7.60 22.18
N LEU A 78 1.76 -8.22 21.66
CA LEU A 78 1.60 -8.44 20.23
C LEU A 78 1.37 -7.12 19.48
N LYS A 79 0.53 -6.22 20.02
CA LYS A 79 0.33 -4.88 19.44
C LYS A 79 1.65 -4.12 19.35
N GLN A 80 2.46 -4.13 20.40
CA GLN A 80 3.79 -3.49 20.41
C GLN A 80 4.75 -4.11 19.39
N ALA A 81 4.72 -5.44 19.20
CA ALA A 81 5.51 -6.10 18.17
C ALA A 81 5.09 -5.67 16.75
N VAL A 82 3.80 -5.54 16.48
CA VAL A 82 3.28 -5.04 15.19
C VAL A 82 3.71 -3.59 14.95
N ILE A 83 3.55 -2.71 15.94
CA ILE A 83 3.94 -1.30 15.82
C ILE A 83 5.43 -1.18 15.49
N LYS A 84 6.29 -1.93 16.19
CA LYS A 84 7.75 -1.84 16.03
C LYS A 84 8.27 -2.46 14.74
N ASN A 85 7.66 -3.55 14.26
CA ASN A 85 8.23 -4.35 13.18
C ASN A 85 7.49 -4.21 11.85
N VAL A 86 6.19 -3.90 11.88
CA VAL A 86 5.33 -3.84 10.68
C VAL A 86 5.02 -2.40 10.29
N LEU A 87 4.67 -1.56 11.26
CA LEU A 87 4.34 -0.15 10.97
C LEU A 87 5.58 0.74 10.78
N LYS A 88 6.77 0.23 11.12
CA LYS A 88 8.03 0.93 10.92
C LYS A 88 8.26 1.18 9.42
N GLY A 89 8.28 2.44 9.01
CA GLY A 89 8.42 2.84 7.60
C GLY A 89 7.10 2.89 6.82
N ARG A 90 5.96 2.59 7.44
CA ARG A 90 4.63 2.82 6.83
C ARG A 90 4.22 4.30 6.92
N PHE A 91 4.64 4.97 7.98
CA PHE A 91 4.50 6.41 8.16
C PHE A 91 5.91 7.01 8.23
N PHE A 92 6.11 8.09 7.48
CA PHE A 92 7.34 8.87 7.50
C PHE A 92 7.03 10.17 8.26
N ASP A 93 7.83 10.47 9.27
CA ASP A 93 7.77 11.72 10.04
C ASP A 93 8.53 12.84 9.28
#